data_AF-A0A1J1LE66-F1
#
_entry.id   AF-A0A1J1LE66-F1
#
_cell.length_a   1.000
_cell.length_b   1.000
_cell.length_c   1.000
_cell.angle_alpha   90.00
_cell.angle_beta   90.00
_cell.angle_gamma   90.00
#
_symmetry.space_group_name_H-M   'P 1'
#
loop_
_entity.id
_entity.type
_entity.pdbx_description
1 polymer ?
#
loop_
_entity_poly.entity_id
_entity_poly.type
_entity_poly.pdbx_seq_one_letter_code
_entity_poly.pdbx_strand_id
1 'polypeptide(L)'
;MRNELIAGVTAFASSSFGSSLGAITVATVPTTVTTTASAGGLAGLLGATTTVTSVVAAPVTVPVAGVIAVGALLTIGGLGVYQLLNNQETPNNERRNEA
;
A
#
# COMPACT_ATOMS: atom_id res chain seq x y z
N MET A 1 5.31 -15.22 -22.12
CA MET A 1 6.45 -14.48 -21.51
C MET A 1 6.02 -13.31 -20.62
N ARG A 2 5.23 -12.32 -21.07
CA ARG A 2 4.80 -11.20 -20.20
C ARG A 2 3.92 -11.62 -19.00
N ASN A 3 2.98 -12.55 -19.21
CA ASN A 3 2.11 -13.04 -18.13
C ASN A 3 2.88 -13.84 -17.07
N GLU A 4 3.93 -14.55 -17.45
CA GLU A 4 4.76 -15.32 -16.51
C GLU A 4 5.66 -14.42 -15.66
N LEU A 5 6.12 -13.29 -16.21
CA LEU A 5 6.88 -12.29 -15.45
C LEU A 5 5.99 -11.62 -14.38
N ILE A 6 4.76 -11.27 -14.75
CA ILE A 6 3.78 -10.70 -13.82
C ILE A 6 3.42 -11.73 -12.74
N ALA A 7 3.10 -12.96 -13.15
CA ALA A 7 2.80 -14.06 -12.23
C ALA A 7 3.97 -14.35 -11.28
N GLY A 8 5.21 -14.34 -11.80
CA GLY A 8 6.43 -14.54 -11.03
C GLY A 8 6.70 -13.42 -10.02
N VAL A 9 6.48 -12.16 -10.39
CA VAL A 9 6.59 -11.02 -9.45
C VAL A 9 5.49 -11.07 -8.39
N THR A 10 4.24 -11.36 -8.76
CA THR A 10 3.15 -11.52 -7.77
C THR A 10 3.39 -12.70 -6.85
N ALA A 11 3.92 -13.82 -7.36
CA ALA A 11 4.26 -14.98 -6.54
C ALA A 11 5.44 -14.70 -5.60
N PHE A 12 6.49 -14.02 -6.08
CA PHE A 12 7.67 -13.66 -5.29
C PHE A 12 7.35 -12.62 -4.20
N ALA A 13 6.47 -11.65 -4.50
CA ALA A 13 5.92 -10.71 -3.52
C ALA A 13 5.07 -11.42 -2.46
N SER A 14 4.40 -12.51 -2.83
CA SER A 14 3.51 -13.27 -1.93
C SER A 14 4.24 -14.32 -1.08
N SER A 15 5.34 -14.90 -1.55
CA SER A 15 5.92 -16.12 -0.94
C SER A 15 7.18 -15.92 -0.12
N SER A 16 8.01 -14.90 -0.38
CA SER A 16 9.33 -14.77 0.27
C SER A 16 9.48 -13.53 1.15
N PHE A 17 8.66 -12.50 0.93
CA PHE A 17 8.75 -11.23 1.66
C PHE A 17 7.49 -10.84 2.43
N GLY A 18 6.33 -11.46 2.12
CA GLY A 18 5.04 -11.10 2.70
C GLY A 18 4.90 -11.40 4.20
N SER A 19 5.62 -12.40 4.71
CA SER A 19 5.47 -12.88 6.09
C SER A 19 6.64 -12.51 7.02
N SER A 20 7.83 -12.21 6.47
CA SER A 20 9.05 -11.98 7.26
C SER A 20 9.40 -10.52 7.52
N LEU A 21 8.87 -9.59 6.71
CA LEU A 21 9.16 -8.14 6.85
C LEU A 21 8.12 -7.37 7.68
N GLY A 22 7.04 -8.03 8.11
CA GLY A 22 5.96 -7.38 8.86
C GLY A 22 5.16 -6.38 8.02
N ALA A 23 4.36 -5.56 8.70
CA ALA A 23 3.55 -4.52 8.09
C ALA A 23 3.94 -3.15 8.66
N ILE A 24 3.95 -2.12 7.83
CA ILE A 24 4.22 -0.75 8.26
C ILE A 24 2.88 -0.06 8.52
N THR A 25 2.74 0.58 9.67
CA THR A 25 1.60 1.48 9.92
C THR A 25 1.85 2.79 9.19
N VAL A 26 1.01 3.11 8.22
CA VAL A 26 1.17 4.30 7.35
C VAL A 26 0.33 5.47 7.85
N ALA A 27 -0.78 5.17 8.52
CA ALA A 27 -1.66 6.18 9.10
C ALA A 27 -2.40 5.63 10.32
N THR A 28 -2.92 6.55 11.13
CA THR A 28 -3.87 6.24 12.19
C THR A 28 -5.16 6.98 11.90
N VAL A 29 -6.24 6.24 11.64
CA VAL A 29 -7.53 6.83 11.29
C VAL A 29 -8.49 6.63 12.47
N PRO A 30 -9.19 7.68 12.93
CA PRO A 30 -10.20 7.53 13.97
C PRO A 30 -11.35 6.68 13.45
N THR A 31 -11.63 5.57 14.11
CA THR A 31 -12.80 4.72 13.84
C THR A 31 -13.78 4.83 15.00
N THR A 32 -15.06 4.90 14.64
CA THR A 32 -16.15 4.95 15.62
C THR A 32 -16.55 3.52 15.95
N VAL A 33 -16.36 3.10 17.20
CA VAL A 33 -16.78 1.79 17.70
C VAL A 33 -18.02 1.99 18.55
N THR A 34 -19.07 1.26 18.21
CA THR A 34 -20.35 1.33 18.93
C THR A 34 -20.56 0.00 19.64
N THR A 35 -20.69 0.04 20.97
CA THR A 35 -20.95 -1.16 21.77
C THR A 35 -22.14 -0.92 22.69
N THR A 36 -22.89 -1.99 22.97
CA THR A 36 -23.95 -1.98 23.97
C THR A 36 -23.37 -2.37 25.32
N ALA A 37 -23.38 -1.45 26.27
CA ALA A 37 -23.00 -1.71 27.66
C ALA A 37 -24.25 -1.76 28.55
N SER A 38 -24.22 -2.47 29.69
CA SER A 38 -25.34 -2.38 30.62
C SER A 38 -25.45 -0.95 31.15
N ALA A 39 -26.68 -0.46 31.30
CA ALA A 39 -26.91 0.82 31.94
C ALA A 39 -26.37 0.76 33.38
N GLY A 40 -25.68 1.80 33.85
CA GLY A 40 -25.24 1.86 35.24
C GLY A 40 -26.43 1.86 36.22
N GLY A 41 -26.25 1.25 37.39
CA GLY A 41 -27.24 1.28 38.48
C GLY A 41 -28.47 0.38 38.27
N LEU A 42 -29.61 0.75 38.86
CA LEU A 42 -30.84 -0.06 38.86
C LEU A 42 -31.40 -0.32 37.46
N ALA A 43 -31.11 0.56 36.50
CA ALA A 43 -31.50 0.38 35.11
C ALA A 43 -30.81 -0.85 34.48
N GLY A 44 -29.52 -1.07 34.75
CA GLY A 44 -28.81 -2.26 34.29
C GLY A 44 -29.24 -3.54 34.98
N LEU A 45 -29.65 -3.45 36.25
CA LEU A 45 -30.19 -4.59 37.01
C LEU A 45 -31.54 -5.08 36.44
N LEU A 46 -32.32 -4.18 35.84
CA LEU A 46 -33.57 -4.47 35.12
C LEU A 46 -33.34 -4.85 33.64
N GLY A 47 -32.08 -5.03 33.21
CA GLY A 47 -31.72 -5.44 31.86
C GLY A 47 -31.69 -4.31 30.83
N ALA A 48 -31.76 -3.04 31.24
CA ALA A 48 -31.60 -1.92 30.31
C ALA A 48 -30.14 -1.81 29.84
N THR A 49 -29.97 -1.56 28.55
CA THR A 49 -28.67 -1.35 27.91
C THR A 49 -28.52 0.10 27.46
N THR A 50 -27.29 0.56 27.40
CA THR A 50 -26.91 1.87 26.86
C THR A 50 -25.97 1.69 25.70
N THR A 51 -26.09 2.55 24.70
CA THR A 51 -25.19 2.58 23.55
C THR A 51 -24.00 3.47 23.90
N VAL A 52 -22.81 2.89 23.91
CA VAL A 52 -21.56 3.61 24.13
C VAL A 52 -20.84 3.72 22.79
N THR A 53 -20.54 4.95 22.40
CA THR A 53 -19.77 5.25 21.20
C THR A 53 -18.40 5.75 21.63
N SER A 54 -17.35 5.02 21.24
CA SER A 54 -15.97 5.43 21.46
C SER A 54 -15.25 5.67 20.14
N VAL A 55 -14.34 6.64 20.13
CA VAL A 55 -13.46 6.91 18.99
C VAL A 55 -12.12 6.26 19.31
N VAL A 56 -11.76 5.23 18.54
CA VAL A 56 -10.51 4.49 18.71
C VAL A 56 -9.60 4.79 17.51
N ALA A 57 -8.31 4.97 17.77
CA ALA A 57 -7.29 5.10 16.75
C ALA A 57 -7.03 3.72 16.09
N ALA A 58 -7.49 3.52 14.85
CA ALA A 58 -7.21 2.30 14.10
C ALA A 58 -5.98 2.50 13.18
N PRO A 59 -4.92 1.68 13.33
CA PRO A 59 -3.76 1.74 12.45
C PRO A 59 -4.10 1.19 11.06
N VAL A 60 -3.76 1.95 10.02
CA VAL A 60 -3.79 1.48 8.63
C VAL A 60 -2.41 0.92 8.31
N THR A 61 -2.35 -0.39 8.09
CA THR A 61 -1.10 -1.11 7.82
C THR A 61 -1.00 -1.52 6.35
N VAL A 62 0.20 -1.40 5.79
CA VAL A 62 0.50 -1.81 4.42
C VAL A 62 1.61 -2.86 4.46
N PRO A 63 1.49 -3.98 3.72
CA PRO A 63 2.51 -5.01 3.70
C PRO A 63 3.78 -4.48 3.01
N VAL A 64 4.93 -4.66 3.67
CA VAL A 64 6.23 -4.20 3.17
C VAL A 64 6.56 -4.80 1.81
N ALA A 65 6.23 -6.07 1.61
CA ALA A 65 6.42 -6.76 0.33
C ALA A 65 5.68 -6.07 -0.82
N GLY A 66 4.48 -5.53 -0.57
CA GLY A 66 3.72 -4.78 -1.57
C GLY A 66 4.43 -3.48 -1.97
N VAL A 67 4.98 -2.76 -0.99
CA VAL A 67 5.73 -1.52 -1.23
C VAL A 67 6.99 -1.79 -2.04
N ILE A 68 7.76 -2.84 -1.68
CA ILE A 68 8.98 -3.22 -2.40
C ILE A 68 8.66 -3.68 -3.82
N ALA A 69 7.62 -4.50 -4.01
CA ALA A 69 7.22 -4.98 -5.33
C ALA A 69 6.83 -3.82 -6.25
N VAL A 70 6.03 -2.86 -5.75
CA VAL A 70 5.66 -1.65 -6.51
C VAL A 70 6.91 -0.81 -6.84
N GLY A 71 7.80 -0.61 -5.87
CA GLY A 71 9.05 0.14 -6.09
C GLY A 71 9.96 -0.50 -7.15
N ALA A 72 10.12 -1.82 -7.11
CA ALA A 72 10.89 -2.57 -8.11
C ALA A 72 10.27 -2.46 -9.51
N LEU A 73 8.93 -2.58 -9.60
CA LEU A 73 8.20 -2.50 -10.86
C LEU A 73 8.28 -1.09 -11.47
N LEU A 74 8.20 -0.04 -10.64
CA LEU A 74 8.46 1.34 -11.07
C LEU A 74 9.91 1.52 -11.55
N THR A 75 10.89 0.94 -10.87
CA THR A 75 12.30 1.09 -11.25
C THR A 75 12.57 0.46 -12.61
N ILE A 76 12.07 -0.75 -12.85
CA ILE A 76 12.24 -1.46 -14.14
C ILE A 76 11.53 -0.70 -15.26
N GLY A 77 10.27 -0.29 -15.04
CA GLY A 77 9.52 0.51 -16.02
C GLY A 77 10.18 1.86 -16.30
N GLY A 78 10.64 2.53 -15.24
CA GLY A 78 11.32 3.82 -15.30
C GLY A 78 12.63 3.76 -16.08
N LEU A 79 13.42 2.69 -15.93
CA LEU A 79 14.64 2.50 -16.72
C LEU A 79 14.33 2.40 -18.22
N GLY A 80 13.28 1.66 -18.58
CA GLY A 80 12.84 1.52 -19.97
C GLY A 80 12.37 2.84 -20.58
N VAL A 81 11.59 3.61 -19.82
CA VAL A 81 11.16 4.96 -20.24
C VAL A 81 12.34 5.91 -20.35
N TYR A 82 13.28 5.88 -19.41
CA TYR A 82 14.47 6.71 -19.42
C TYR A 82 15.34 6.45 -20.66
N GLN A 83 15.58 5.18 -21.02
CA GLN A 83 16.33 4.85 -22.23
C GLN A 83 15.61 5.30 -23.51
N LEU A 84 14.28 5.23 -23.53
CA LEU A 84 13.46 5.71 -24.65
C LEU A 84 13.56 7.23 -24.81
N LEU A 85 13.49 7.99 -23.72
CA LEU A 85 13.62 9.45 -23.74
C LEU A 85 15.05 9.88 -24.08
N ASN A 86 16.05 9.26 -23.47
CA ASN A 86 17.46 9.58 -23.69
C ASN A 86 17.91 9.26 -25.14
N ASN A 87 17.34 8.24 -25.78
CA ASN A 87 17.61 7.93 -27.19
C ASN A 87 16.86 8.88 -28.17
N GLN A 88 15.88 9.65 -27.71
CA GLN A 88 15.18 10.66 -28.50
C GLN A 88 15.85 12.04 -28.41
N GLU A 89 16.71 12.28 -27.41
CA GLU A 89 17.52 13.50 -27.30
C GLU A 89 18.79 13.47 -28.17
N THR A 90 19.28 12.29 -28.56
CA THR A 90 20.53 12.16 -29.33
C THR A 90 20.48 12.33 -30.87
N PRO A 91 19.36 12.34 -31.61
CA PRO A 91 19.42 12.47 -33.08
C PRO A 91 19.42 13.90 -33.65
N ASN A 92 19.48 14.97 -32.83
CA ASN A 92 19.46 16.36 -33.34
C ASN A 92 20.77 17.14 -33.23
N ASN A 93 21.77 16.66 -32.48
CA ASN A 93 23.06 17.35 -32.39
C ASN A 93 24.05 16.97 -33.50
N GLU A 94 23.89 15.80 -34.14
CA GLU A 94 24.74 15.43 -35.29
C GLU A 94 24.34 16.16 -36.58
N ARG A 95 23.05 16.48 -36.79
CA ARG A 95 22.59 17.23 -37.97
C ARG A 95 22.88 18.73 -37.95
N ARG A 96 23.34 19.28 -36.82
CA ARG A 96 23.75 20.69 -36.70
C ARG A 96 25.25 20.91 -36.96
N ASN A 97 26.04 19.85 -37.03
CA ASN A 97 27.49 19.93 -37.28
C ASN A 97 27.87 19.69 -38.75
N GLU A 98 26.89 19.57 -39.65
CA GLU A 98 27.09 19.39 -41.09
C GLU A 98 26.48 20.51 -41.96
N ALA A 99 26.10 21.66 -41.38
CA ALA A 99 25.66 22.86 -42.10
C ALA A 99 26.53 24.06 -41.74
#